data_AF-A0A2N5FEB5-F1
#
_entry.id   AF-A0A2N5FEB5-F1
#
_cell.length_a   1.000
_cell.length_b   1.000
_cell.length_c   1.000
_cell.angle_alpha   90.00
_cell.angle_beta   90.00
_cell.angle_gamma   90.00
#
_symmetry.space_group_name_H-M   'P 1'
#
loop_
_entity.id
_entity.type
_entity.pdbx_description
1 polymer ?
#
loop_
_entity_poly.entity_id
_entity_poly.type
_entity_poly.pdbx_seq_one_letter_code
_entity_poly.pdbx_strand_id
1 'polypeptide(L)'
;MKKILLIFTLAIVMFFGAGISKSSAAGSDFIIINKSNNQLAFYQNSKLKSVFKVATGRQPSYTPEGKFKIVSKIVNRPYYKKGIPGGDPRNPLGNRWLGINARGTWGTTYAIHGNNNPSSIGKYISDGCIRMYDNEVEWLYGQVNMNTTVIITSSGKTFDSIALANGYKISGSNGTPSKPAFSSGQNLKKGNRGSDVKVLQQLLTSRGYSTKGIDGIFGNNTDQAVRKFQRDKKLSVDGIVGPATRKALSMY
;
A
#
# COMPACT_ATOMS: atom_id res chain seq x y z
N MET A 1 -12.49 77.26 31.66
CA MET A 1 -12.72 76.37 32.82
C MET A 1 -12.24 74.96 32.48
N LYS A 2 -11.35 74.39 33.32
CA LYS A 2 -10.80 73.01 33.34
C LYS A 2 -9.94 72.59 32.12
N LYS A 3 -8.59 72.70 32.15
CA LYS A 3 -7.59 71.73 32.68
C LYS A 3 -7.91 70.26 32.35
N ILE A 4 -7.07 69.58 31.57
CA ILE A 4 -6.21 68.45 32.02
C ILE A 4 -5.31 67.94 30.88
N LEU A 5 -4.02 67.91 31.21
CA LEU A 5 -2.87 67.25 30.61
C LEU A 5 -2.95 65.73 30.84
N LEU A 6 -2.74 64.87 29.83
CA LEU A 6 -2.35 63.47 30.04
C LEU A 6 -1.62 62.95 28.79
N ILE A 7 -0.29 63.07 28.77
CA ILE A 7 0.71 62.01 29.07
C ILE A 7 0.77 60.93 27.98
N PHE A 8 1.87 61.00 27.23
CA PHE A 8 2.42 59.94 26.39
C PHE A 8 2.61 58.65 27.20
N THR A 9 2.07 57.54 26.71
CA THR A 9 2.69 56.22 26.90
C THR A 9 2.73 55.52 25.55
N LEU A 10 3.91 55.59 24.94
CA LEU A 10 4.35 54.72 23.86
C LEU A 10 4.45 53.30 24.44
N ALA A 11 3.38 52.52 24.33
CA ALA A 11 3.45 51.09 24.61
C ALA A 11 4.25 50.43 23.48
N ILE A 12 5.56 50.32 23.69
CA ILE A 12 6.43 49.36 22.99
C ILE A 12 5.80 47.98 23.24
N VAL A 13 5.04 47.50 22.26
CA VAL A 13 4.64 46.10 22.22
C VAL A 13 5.93 45.33 21.92
N MET A 14 6.58 44.87 22.99
CA MET A 14 7.66 43.91 22.88
C MET A 14 7.15 42.72 22.07
N PHE A 15 7.83 42.52 20.94
CA PHE A 15 7.82 41.30 20.15
C PHE A 15 7.96 40.08 21.07
N PHE A 16 6.85 39.49 21.50
CA PHE A 16 6.87 38.07 21.79
C PHE A 16 6.91 37.36 20.45
N GLY A 17 8.13 37.10 19.99
CA GLY A 17 8.41 36.08 18.99
C GLY A 17 7.96 34.74 19.56
N ALA A 18 6.65 34.49 19.57
CA ALA A 18 6.12 33.15 19.61
C ALA A 18 6.68 32.49 18.35
N GLY A 19 7.75 31.71 18.53
CA GLY A 19 8.33 30.91 17.49
C GLY A 19 7.18 30.14 16.85
N ILE A 20 6.83 30.53 15.62
CA ILE A 20 5.98 29.73 14.76
C ILE A 20 6.77 28.44 14.62
N SER A 21 6.42 27.46 15.44
CA SER A 21 6.86 26.10 15.26
C SER A 21 6.46 25.80 13.83
N LYS A 22 7.43 25.69 12.92
CA LYS A 22 7.18 25.22 11.56
C LYS A 22 6.48 23.89 11.75
N SER A 23 5.16 23.89 11.58
CA SER A 23 4.38 22.67 11.52
C SER A 23 5.07 21.84 10.45
N SER A 24 5.78 20.81 10.91
CA SER A 24 6.33 19.79 10.04
C SER A 24 5.10 19.25 9.32
N ALA A 25 4.92 19.63 8.05
CA ALA A 25 3.82 19.13 7.24
C ALA A 25 3.78 17.62 7.42
N ALA A 26 2.75 17.12 8.10
CA ALA A 26 2.61 15.71 8.41
C ALA A 26 2.74 14.94 7.08
N GLY A 27 3.56 13.90 7.07
CA GLY A 27 3.76 13.11 5.86
C GLY A 27 2.41 12.66 5.31
N SER A 28 2.19 12.81 4.01
CA SER A 28 0.91 12.46 3.41
C SER A 28 0.84 10.97 3.09
N ASP A 29 -0.34 10.37 3.28
CA ASP A 29 -0.64 9.02 2.80
C ASP A 29 -1.03 9.06 1.32
N PHE A 30 -0.44 8.18 0.51
CA PHE A 30 -0.74 8.09 -0.92
C PHE A 30 -0.44 6.70 -1.48
N ILE A 31 -1.00 6.44 -2.65
CA ILE A 31 -0.82 5.20 -3.41
C ILE A 31 -0.17 5.54 -4.75
N ILE A 32 0.75 4.69 -5.19
CA ILE A 32 1.26 4.69 -6.56
C ILE A 32 0.98 3.33 -7.18
N ILE A 33 0.31 3.31 -8.32
CA ILE A 33 0.13 2.14 -9.17
C ILE A 33 1.00 2.31 -10.40
N ASN A 34 1.93 1.38 -10.61
CA ASN A 34 2.73 1.31 -11.81
C ASN A 34 2.24 0.16 -12.69
N LYS A 35 1.68 0.51 -13.84
CA LYS A 35 1.12 -0.48 -14.78
C LYS A 35 2.23 -1.29 -15.44
N SER A 36 3.41 -0.70 -15.69
CA SER A 36 4.51 -1.36 -16.43
C SER A 36 5.00 -2.66 -15.77
N ASN A 37 4.88 -2.74 -14.45
CA ASN A 37 5.28 -3.89 -13.65
C ASN A 37 4.11 -4.50 -12.85
N ASN A 38 2.88 -4.01 -13.06
CA ASN A 38 1.69 -4.48 -12.36
C ASN A 38 1.85 -4.48 -10.83
N GLN A 39 2.32 -3.36 -10.28
CA GLN A 39 2.50 -3.19 -8.83
C GLN A 39 1.79 -1.94 -8.28
N LEU A 40 1.39 -2.04 -7.02
CA LEU A 40 0.83 -0.95 -6.22
C LEU A 40 1.70 -0.74 -4.98
N ALA A 41 2.20 0.46 -4.78
CA ALA A 41 2.89 0.89 -3.56
C ALA A 41 1.97 1.75 -2.69
N PHE A 42 1.94 1.47 -1.39
CA PHE A 42 1.28 2.31 -0.40
C PHE A 42 2.33 3.03 0.45
N TYR A 43 2.19 4.35 0.53
CA TYR A 43 2.98 5.22 1.39
C TYR A 43 2.10 5.71 2.53
N GLN A 44 2.64 5.64 3.75
CA GLN A 44 2.02 6.22 4.93
C GLN A 44 3.02 7.14 5.61
N ASN A 45 2.59 8.35 5.95
CA ASN A 45 3.46 9.39 6.51
C ASN A 45 4.74 9.59 5.67
N SER A 46 4.59 9.68 4.34
CA SER A 46 5.72 9.85 3.42
C SER A 46 6.75 8.71 3.43
N LYS A 47 6.41 7.53 3.96
CA LYS A 47 7.30 6.35 3.99
C LYS A 47 6.66 5.20 3.23
N LEU A 48 7.42 4.54 2.37
CA LEU A 48 6.97 3.32 1.70
C LEU A 48 6.64 2.25 2.75
N LYS A 49 5.40 1.79 2.78
CA LYS A 49 4.93 0.79 3.74
C LYS A 49 4.86 -0.60 3.15
N SER A 50 4.33 -0.72 1.93
CA SER A 50 4.09 -2.01 1.29
C SER A 50 4.03 -1.86 -0.22
N VAL A 51 4.40 -2.93 -0.92
CA VAL A 51 4.23 -3.08 -2.37
C VAL A 51 3.50 -4.38 -2.65
N PHE A 52 2.47 -4.32 -3.48
CA PHE A 52 1.61 -5.42 -3.85
C PHE A 52 1.70 -5.70 -5.35
N LYS A 53 1.58 -6.97 -5.74
CA LYS A 53 1.25 -7.30 -7.13
C LYS A 53 -0.22 -7.00 -7.37
N VAL A 54 -0.54 -6.43 -8.52
CA VAL A 54 -1.92 -6.11 -8.91
C VAL A 54 -2.20 -6.59 -10.32
N ALA A 55 -3.47 -6.76 -10.69
CA ALA A 55 -3.85 -6.89 -12.10
C ALA A 55 -4.37 -5.54 -12.60
N THR A 56 -3.95 -5.13 -13.80
CA THR A 56 -4.42 -3.89 -14.43
C THR A 56 -5.10 -4.19 -15.76
N GLY A 57 -5.53 -3.14 -16.47
CA GLY A 57 -6.28 -3.22 -17.70
C GLY A 57 -5.57 -4.03 -18.77
N ARG A 58 -6.32 -4.86 -19.51
CA ARG A 58 -5.78 -5.64 -20.63
C ARG A 58 -5.25 -4.80 -21.79
N GLN A 59 -5.69 -3.54 -21.88
CA GLN A 59 -5.16 -2.55 -22.82
C GLN A 59 -4.57 -1.37 -22.03
N PRO A 60 -3.50 -0.73 -22.53
CA PRO A 60 -2.85 0.39 -21.85
C PRO A 60 -3.80 1.51 -21.43
N SER A 61 -4.84 1.79 -22.23
CA SER A 61 -5.81 2.87 -22.01
C SER A 61 -6.92 2.53 -21.01
N TYR A 62 -7.07 1.26 -20.62
CA TYR A 62 -8.21 0.82 -19.80
C TYR A 62 -8.04 1.21 -18.34
N THR A 63 -6.87 1.00 -17.76
CA THR A 63 -6.54 1.58 -16.46
C THR A 63 -6.01 3.00 -16.67
N PRO A 64 -6.77 4.04 -16.30
CA PRO A 64 -6.44 5.42 -16.63
C PRO A 64 -5.18 5.87 -15.87
N GLU A 65 -4.28 6.57 -16.54
CA GLU A 65 -3.15 7.24 -15.90
C GLU A 65 -3.53 8.63 -15.40
N GLY A 66 -2.88 9.08 -14.34
CA GLY A 66 -3.11 10.38 -13.74
C GLY A 66 -3.05 10.37 -12.22
N LYS A 67 -3.43 11.51 -11.63
CA LYS A 67 -3.61 11.68 -10.19
C LYS A 67 -5.09 11.69 -9.88
N PHE A 68 -5.51 10.82 -8.98
CA PHE A 68 -6.90 10.66 -8.58
C PHE A 68 -7.03 10.63 -7.05
N LYS A 69 -8.27 10.59 -6.57
CA LYS A 69 -8.58 10.43 -5.15
C LYS A 69 -9.45 9.20 -4.91
N ILE A 70 -9.26 8.58 -3.74
CA ILE A 70 -10.24 7.67 -3.16
C ILE A 70 -11.49 8.46 -2.77
N VAL A 71 -12.61 8.11 -3.36
CA VAL A 71 -13.91 8.81 -3.15
C VAL A 71 -15.01 7.88 -2.66
N SER A 72 -14.76 6.57 -2.58
CA SER A 72 -15.67 5.63 -1.93
C SER A 72 -14.93 4.43 -1.35
N LYS A 73 -15.47 3.88 -0.27
CA LYS A 73 -14.98 2.68 0.39
C LYS A 73 -16.18 1.78 0.69
N ILE A 74 -16.20 0.57 0.13
CA ILE A 74 -17.33 -0.37 0.29
C ILE A 74 -16.77 -1.75 0.66
N VAL A 75 -17.35 -2.36 1.70
CA VAL A 75 -17.13 -3.76 2.04
C VAL A 75 -18.10 -4.61 1.23
N ASN A 76 -17.61 -5.67 0.58
CA ASN A 76 -18.44 -6.64 -0.15
C ASN A 76 -19.41 -5.99 -1.16
N ARG A 77 -18.89 -5.19 -2.10
CA ARG A 77 -19.73 -4.53 -3.11
C ARG A 77 -20.43 -5.56 -4.00
N PRO A 78 -21.77 -5.50 -4.17
CA PRO A 78 -22.47 -6.34 -5.14
C PRO A 78 -21.96 -6.14 -6.57
N TYR A 79 -21.95 -7.20 -7.37
CA TYR A 79 -21.61 -7.13 -8.79
C TYR A 79 -22.87 -7.13 -9.65
N TYR A 80 -23.43 -5.94 -9.81
CA TYR A 80 -24.72 -5.70 -10.47
C TYR A 80 -24.80 -6.26 -11.89
N LYS A 81 -23.72 -6.19 -12.69
CA LYS A 81 -23.72 -6.67 -14.09
C LYS A 81 -24.15 -8.13 -14.24
N LYS A 82 -23.89 -8.97 -13.23
CA LYS A 82 -24.31 -10.38 -13.20
C LYS A 82 -25.23 -10.71 -12.02
N GLY A 83 -25.78 -9.69 -11.34
CA GLY A 83 -26.63 -9.88 -10.17
C GLY A 83 -25.98 -10.67 -9.02
N ILE A 84 -24.65 -10.63 -8.88
CA ILE A 84 -23.97 -11.42 -7.84
C ILE A 84 -23.96 -10.63 -6.53
N PRO A 85 -24.47 -11.19 -5.41
CA PRO A 85 -24.45 -10.53 -4.12
C PRO A 85 -23.04 -10.15 -3.63
N GLY A 86 -23.00 -9.18 -2.72
CA GLY A 86 -21.79 -8.87 -1.97
C GLY A 86 -21.36 -10.02 -1.08
N GLY A 87 -20.05 -10.32 -1.04
CA GLY A 87 -19.50 -11.39 -0.19
C GLY A 87 -19.67 -12.81 -0.74
N ASP A 88 -20.37 -12.98 -1.87
CA ASP A 88 -20.40 -14.25 -2.59
C ASP A 88 -18.99 -14.58 -3.13
N PRO A 89 -18.45 -15.80 -2.92
CA PRO A 89 -17.12 -16.19 -3.43
C PRO A 89 -16.96 -16.06 -4.96
N ARG A 90 -18.06 -16.05 -5.71
CA ARG A 90 -18.06 -15.86 -7.17
C ARG A 90 -18.03 -14.40 -7.59
N ASN A 91 -18.11 -13.45 -6.66
CA ASN A 91 -18.11 -12.03 -6.96
C ASN A 91 -16.70 -11.59 -7.41
N PRO A 92 -16.52 -11.13 -8.67
CA PRO A 92 -15.21 -10.76 -9.19
C PRO A 92 -14.64 -9.48 -8.58
N LEU A 93 -15.43 -8.75 -7.80
CA LEU A 93 -15.00 -7.55 -7.08
C LEU A 93 -14.30 -7.88 -5.75
N GLY A 94 -14.44 -9.12 -5.26
CA GLY A 94 -13.87 -9.55 -3.99
C GLY A 94 -14.47 -8.85 -2.77
N ASN A 95 -13.70 -8.80 -1.69
CA ASN A 95 -14.20 -8.41 -0.37
C ASN A 95 -14.14 -6.91 -0.05
N ARG A 96 -13.38 -6.11 -0.81
CA ARG A 96 -13.22 -4.66 -0.61
C ARG A 96 -13.20 -3.90 -1.92
N TRP A 97 -13.71 -2.67 -1.86
CA TRP A 97 -13.74 -1.72 -2.95
C TRP A 97 -13.25 -0.36 -2.47
N LEU A 98 -12.19 0.14 -3.10
CA LEU A 98 -11.64 1.49 -2.92
C LEU A 98 -11.86 2.25 -4.24
N GLY A 99 -12.99 2.95 -4.34
CA GLY A 99 -13.40 3.64 -5.56
C GLY A 99 -12.55 4.87 -5.83
N ILE A 100 -12.07 4.99 -7.06
CA ILE A 100 -11.19 6.06 -7.53
C ILE A 100 -11.99 6.99 -8.45
N ASN A 101 -11.91 8.30 -8.23
CA ASN A 101 -12.53 9.27 -9.13
C ASN A 101 -11.71 9.47 -10.41
N ALA A 102 -11.66 8.45 -11.26
CA ALA A 102 -11.11 8.55 -12.59
C ALA A 102 -12.23 8.82 -13.60
N ARG A 103 -11.95 9.68 -14.60
CA ARG A 103 -12.88 10.01 -15.71
C ARG A 103 -14.27 10.46 -15.24
N GLY A 104 -14.36 11.17 -14.11
CA GLY A 104 -15.63 11.67 -13.57
C GLY A 104 -16.60 10.59 -13.07
N THR A 105 -16.11 9.38 -12.80
CA THR A 105 -16.96 8.23 -12.42
C THR A 105 -17.26 8.16 -10.92
N TRP A 106 -16.74 9.08 -10.11
CA TRP A 106 -17.02 9.16 -8.67
C TRP A 106 -16.76 7.85 -7.91
N GLY A 107 -15.81 7.03 -8.38
CA GLY A 107 -15.44 5.77 -7.74
C GLY A 107 -16.46 4.64 -7.91
N THR A 108 -17.39 4.77 -8.86
CA THR A 108 -18.37 3.72 -9.18
C THR A 108 -17.90 2.75 -10.26
N THR A 109 -16.97 3.21 -11.10
CA THR A 109 -16.48 2.46 -12.28
C THR A 109 -15.04 1.98 -12.12
N TYR A 110 -14.14 2.84 -11.65
CA TYR A 110 -12.74 2.50 -11.41
C TYR A 110 -12.46 2.34 -9.92
N ALA A 111 -11.77 1.27 -9.55
CA ALA A 111 -11.42 1.00 -8.16
C ALA A 111 -10.15 0.16 -8.04
N ILE A 112 -9.54 0.24 -6.86
CA ILE A 112 -8.70 -0.83 -6.31
C ILE A 112 -9.64 -1.76 -5.54
N HIS A 113 -9.68 -3.03 -5.90
CA HIS A 113 -10.61 -3.97 -5.30
C HIS A 113 -10.03 -5.38 -5.16
N GLY A 114 -10.74 -6.24 -4.43
CA GLY A 114 -10.41 -7.65 -4.26
C GLY A 114 -10.59 -8.47 -5.53
N ASN A 115 -10.62 -9.79 -5.43
CA ASN A 115 -10.61 -10.64 -6.61
C ASN A 115 -10.93 -12.10 -6.28
N ASN A 116 -11.88 -12.69 -7.00
CA ASN A 116 -12.19 -14.12 -6.88
C ASN A 116 -11.31 -15.04 -7.75
N ASN A 117 -10.41 -14.49 -8.57
CA ASN A 117 -9.47 -15.26 -9.38
C ASN A 117 -8.01 -14.87 -9.06
N PRO A 118 -7.44 -15.37 -7.94
CA PRO A 118 -6.08 -15.05 -7.50
C PRO A 118 -5.00 -15.20 -8.60
N SER A 119 -5.15 -16.15 -9.52
CA SER A 119 -4.21 -16.40 -10.62
C SER A 119 -4.11 -15.26 -11.65
N SER A 120 -5.04 -14.30 -11.60
CA SER A 120 -5.05 -13.12 -12.48
C SER A 120 -4.17 -11.97 -11.97
N ILE A 121 -3.74 -12.00 -10.71
CA ILE A 121 -2.89 -10.96 -10.12
C ILE A 121 -1.50 -10.97 -10.76
N GLY A 122 -0.99 -9.79 -11.11
CA GLY A 122 0.26 -9.59 -11.85
C GLY A 122 0.11 -9.56 -13.37
N LYS A 123 -1.11 -9.69 -13.91
CA LYS A 123 -1.41 -9.74 -15.34
C LYS A 123 -2.19 -8.51 -15.83
N TYR A 124 -2.14 -8.25 -17.13
CA TYR A 124 -2.97 -7.26 -17.83
C TYR A 124 -4.28 -7.92 -18.29
N ILE A 125 -5.33 -7.83 -17.49
CA ILE A 125 -6.55 -8.65 -17.71
C ILE A 125 -7.86 -7.95 -17.35
N SER A 126 -7.83 -6.87 -16.57
CA SER A 126 -9.06 -6.19 -16.16
C SER A 126 -9.65 -5.33 -17.28
N ASP A 127 -10.88 -4.86 -17.07
CA ASP A 127 -11.54 -3.82 -17.88
C ASP A 127 -11.10 -2.40 -17.50
N GLY A 128 -10.14 -2.25 -16.57
CA GLY A 128 -9.62 -0.94 -16.14
C GLY A 128 -9.41 -0.80 -14.64
N CYS A 129 -10.09 -1.62 -13.83
CA CYS A 129 -9.86 -1.68 -12.38
C CYS A 129 -8.50 -2.27 -12.01
N ILE A 130 -8.08 -2.02 -10.77
CA ILE A 130 -6.87 -2.57 -10.17
C ILE A 130 -7.30 -3.70 -9.23
N ARG A 131 -7.00 -4.95 -9.62
CA ARG A 131 -7.34 -6.13 -8.81
C ARG A 131 -6.21 -6.48 -7.87
N MET A 132 -6.54 -6.83 -6.65
CA MET A 132 -5.63 -7.29 -5.59
C MET A 132 -6.09 -8.65 -5.05
N TYR A 133 -5.22 -9.36 -4.32
CA TYR A 133 -5.68 -10.49 -3.51
C TYR A 133 -6.59 -9.98 -2.38
N ASP A 134 -7.64 -10.73 -2.04
CA ASP A 134 -8.65 -10.32 -1.05
C ASP A 134 -8.07 -9.99 0.34
N ASN A 135 -7.06 -10.75 0.78
CA ASN A 135 -6.37 -10.50 2.05
C ASN A 135 -5.52 -9.22 2.02
N GLU A 136 -4.91 -8.88 0.87
CA GLU A 136 -4.08 -7.69 0.72
C GLU A 136 -4.91 -6.42 0.60
N VAL A 137 -6.01 -6.46 -0.17
CA VAL A 137 -6.91 -5.31 -0.27
C VAL A 137 -7.67 -5.07 1.04
N GLU A 138 -7.97 -6.10 1.82
CA GLU A 138 -8.54 -5.94 3.16
C GLU A 138 -7.60 -5.18 4.09
N TRP A 139 -6.31 -5.52 4.07
CA TRP A 139 -5.30 -4.76 4.79
C TRP A 139 -5.21 -3.32 4.28
N LEU A 140 -5.09 -3.12 2.97
CA LEU A 140 -4.97 -1.79 2.36
C LEU A 140 -6.19 -0.93 2.69
N TYR A 141 -7.38 -1.51 2.64
CA TYR A 141 -8.64 -0.84 3.00
C TYR A 141 -8.62 -0.32 4.43
N GLY A 142 -8.00 -1.05 5.37
CA GLY A 142 -7.82 -0.60 6.75
C GLY A 142 -6.83 0.55 6.91
N GLN A 143 -5.89 0.73 5.98
CA GLN A 143 -4.89 1.80 6.03
C GLN A 143 -5.31 3.08 5.30
N VAL A 144 -6.11 2.94 4.23
CA VAL A 144 -6.41 4.04 3.31
C VAL A 144 -7.59 4.87 3.81
N ASN A 145 -7.41 6.18 3.87
CA ASN A 145 -8.47 7.12 4.22
C ASN A 145 -9.22 7.62 2.97
N MET A 146 -10.41 8.18 3.19
CA MET A 146 -11.09 8.94 2.14
C MET A 146 -10.19 10.11 1.69
N ASN A 147 -10.27 10.48 0.41
CA ASN A 147 -9.42 11.50 -0.23
C ASN A 147 -7.92 11.19 -0.33
N THR A 148 -7.46 10.00 0.09
CA THR A 148 -6.09 9.54 -0.18
C THR A 148 -5.79 9.63 -1.69
N THR A 149 -4.62 10.18 -2.02
CA THR A 149 -4.21 10.36 -3.42
C THR A 149 -3.77 9.03 -4.01
N VAL A 150 -4.17 8.78 -5.26
CA VAL A 150 -3.79 7.62 -6.05
C VAL A 150 -3.14 8.11 -7.34
N ILE A 151 -1.87 7.82 -7.52
CA ILE A 151 -1.13 8.07 -8.77
C ILE A 151 -1.16 6.78 -9.58
N ILE A 152 -1.56 6.84 -10.84
CA ILE A 152 -1.47 5.73 -11.77
C ILE A 152 -0.58 6.14 -12.94
N THR A 153 0.42 5.34 -13.25
CA THR A 153 1.44 5.66 -14.26
C THR A 153 1.96 4.40 -14.94
N SER A 154 2.64 4.55 -16.08
CA SER A 154 3.51 3.52 -16.66
C SER A 154 4.94 4.06 -16.70
N SER A 155 5.83 3.49 -15.89
CA SER A 155 7.18 4.02 -15.73
C SER A 155 8.21 2.92 -15.46
N GLY A 156 9.45 3.11 -15.93
CA GLY A 156 10.60 2.29 -15.55
C GLY A 156 11.25 2.73 -14.23
N LYS A 157 10.79 3.83 -13.62
CA LYS A 157 11.34 4.37 -12.37
C LYS A 157 10.89 3.56 -11.15
N THR A 158 11.67 3.65 -10.06
CA THR A 158 11.25 3.12 -8.75
C THR A 158 10.08 3.93 -8.18
N PHE A 159 9.36 3.36 -7.21
CA PHE A 159 8.24 4.05 -6.55
C PHE A 159 8.67 5.35 -5.87
N ASP A 160 9.83 5.38 -5.20
CA ASP A 160 10.34 6.60 -4.58
C ASP A 160 10.64 7.68 -5.62
N SER A 161 11.26 7.32 -6.75
CA SER A 161 11.50 8.26 -7.84
C SER A 161 10.21 8.77 -8.48
N ILE A 162 9.16 7.95 -8.55
CA ILE A 162 7.82 8.39 -8.99
C ILE A 162 7.21 9.33 -7.94
N ALA A 163 7.29 9.00 -6.66
CA ALA A 163 6.77 9.82 -5.57
C ALA A 163 7.41 11.21 -5.56
N LEU A 164 8.74 11.28 -5.62
CA LEU A 164 9.51 12.51 -5.72
C LEU A 164 9.12 13.34 -6.95
N ALA A 165 9.01 12.71 -8.12
CA ALA A 165 8.56 13.37 -9.35
C ALA A 165 7.11 13.91 -9.26
N ASN A 166 6.31 13.39 -8.32
CA ASN A 166 4.95 13.84 -8.07
C ASN A 166 4.84 14.86 -6.91
N GLY A 167 5.98 15.31 -6.36
CA GLY A 167 6.06 16.34 -5.32
C GLY A 167 6.00 15.81 -3.88
N TYR A 168 6.06 14.49 -3.68
CA TYR A 168 6.04 13.90 -2.35
C TYR A 168 7.45 13.84 -1.76
N LYS A 169 7.58 14.24 -0.49
CA LYS A 169 8.79 13.98 0.30
C LYS A 169 8.78 12.51 0.72
N ILE A 170 9.94 11.86 0.72
CA ILE A 170 10.09 10.48 1.17
C ILE A 170 11.00 10.43 2.41
N SER A 171 10.42 10.02 3.54
CA SER A 171 11.11 9.89 4.82
C SER A 171 12.04 8.66 4.79
N GLY A 172 13.36 8.91 4.80
CA GLY A 172 14.40 7.88 4.75
C GLY A 172 15.13 7.76 3.40
N SER A 173 14.78 8.58 2.40
CA SER A 173 15.49 8.63 1.12
C SER A 173 16.44 9.83 1.09
N ASN A 174 17.67 9.66 1.59
CA ASN A 174 18.80 10.47 1.11
C ASN A 174 19.13 9.98 -0.31
N GLY A 175 18.46 10.56 -1.31
CA GLY A 175 18.93 10.64 -2.70
C GLY A 175 19.27 9.35 -3.46
N THR A 176 18.81 8.16 -3.03
CA THR A 176 19.12 6.90 -3.72
C THR A 176 17.86 6.04 -3.88
N PRO A 177 17.58 5.46 -5.07
CA PRO A 177 16.31 4.75 -5.32
C PRO A 177 16.19 3.51 -4.44
N SER A 178 15.31 3.54 -3.42
CA SER A 178 15.00 2.34 -2.67
C SER A 178 13.93 1.53 -3.43
N LYS A 179 14.40 0.49 -4.13
CA LYS A 179 13.59 -0.72 -4.39
C LYS A 179 12.95 -1.14 -3.07
N PRO A 180 11.76 -1.80 -3.03
CA PRO A 180 11.26 -2.39 -1.78
C PRO A 180 12.30 -3.38 -1.29
N ALA A 181 13.18 -2.92 -0.41
CA ALA A 181 14.27 -3.68 0.11
C ALA A 181 13.69 -4.40 1.31
N PHE A 182 13.40 -5.70 1.14
CA PHE A 182 13.99 -6.64 2.07
C PHE A 182 15.40 -6.15 2.34
N SER A 183 15.80 -5.94 3.61
CA SER A 183 17.21 -5.66 3.92
C SER A 183 18.03 -6.70 3.17
N SER A 184 18.73 -6.29 2.11
CA SER A 184 19.03 -7.13 0.95
C SER A 184 20.12 -8.18 1.18
N GLY A 185 20.35 -8.54 2.44
CA GLY A 185 21.24 -9.62 2.86
C GLY A 185 20.77 -10.38 4.10
N GLN A 186 19.68 -9.98 4.77
CA GLN A 186 19.26 -10.63 6.01
C GLN A 186 18.24 -11.73 5.72
N ASN A 187 18.61 -12.97 6.05
CA ASN A 187 17.66 -14.08 6.01
C ASN A 187 16.67 -13.97 7.17
N LEU A 188 15.38 -14.20 6.90
CA LEU A 188 14.40 -14.28 7.98
C LEU A 188 14.48 -15.64 8.66
N LYS A 189 14.47 -15.62 9.99
CA LYS A 189 14.45 -16.82 10.83
C LYS A 189 13.71 -16.54 12.13
N LYS A 190 13.46 -17.60 12.91
CA LYS A 190 12.83 -17.51 14.22
C LYS A 190 13.50 -16.44 15.09
N GLY A 191 12.68 -15.61 15.74
CA GLY A 191 13.12 -14.45 16.52
C GLY A 191 13.13 -13.12 15.76
N ASN A 192 13.16 -13.13 14.42
CA ASN A 192 12.99 -11.90 13.65
C ASN A 192 11.58 -11.33 13.80
N ARG A 193 11.47 -10.01 13.67
CA ARG A 193 10.21 -9.26 13.79
C ARG A 193 10.17 -8.14 12.75
N GLY A 194 8.98 -7.68 12.40
CA GLY A 194 8.78 -6.51 11.56
C GLY A 194 8.00 -6.79 10.28
N SER A 195 8.01 -5.80 9.37
CA SER A 195 7.26 -5.84 8.11
C SER A 195 7.61 -7.03 7.24
N ASP A 196 8.89 -7.39 7.16
CA ASP A 196 9.37 -8.50 6.32
C ASP A 196 8.81 -9.84 6.79
N VAL A 197 8.62 -9.99 8.10
CA VAL A 197 7.97 -11.17 8.69
C VAL A 197 6.47 -11.17 8.42
N LYS A 198 5.80 -10.01 8.43
CA LYS A 198 4.38 -9.92 8.05
C LYS A 198 4.17 -10.35 6.60
N VAL A 199 5.03 -9.88 5.70
CA VAL A 199 5.02 -10.27 4.28
C VAL A 199 5.24 -11.78 4.15
N LEU A 200 6.22 -12.34 4.86
CA LEU A 200 6.43 -13.79 4.90
C LEU A 200 5.17 -14.55 5.37
N GLN A 201 4.56 -14.12 6.48
CA GLN A 201 3.36 -14.75 7.04
C GLN A 201 2.17 -14.67 6.08
N GLN A 202 1.99 -13.54 5.39
CA GLN A 202 0.97 -13.37 4.34
C GLN A 202 1.21 -14.32 3.17
N LEU A 203 2.46 -14.40 2.68
CA LEU A 203 2.81 -15.26 1.55
C LEU A 203 2.66 -16.73 1.89
N LEU A 204 3.12 -17.16 3.07
CA LEU A 204 2.94 -18.53 3.54
C LEU A 204 1.45 -18.87 3.67
N THR A 205 0.68 -18.03 4.35
CA THR A 205 -0.76 -18.26 4.57
C THR A 205 -1.52 -18.30 3.25
N SER A 206 -1.23 -17.39 2.30
CA SER A 206 -1.87 -17.38 0.97
C SER A 206 -1.52 -18.61 0.12
N ARG A 207 -0.44 -19.33 0.46
CA ARG A 207 -0.01 -20.57 -0.21
C ARG A 207 -0.43 -21.82 0.55
N GLY A 208 -1.29 -21.70 1.55
CA GLY A 208 -1.81 -22.82 2.35
C GLY A 208 -0.92 -23.21 3.53
N TYR A 209 0.11 -22.43 3.84
CA TYR A 209 0.99 -22.63 4.99
C TYR A 209 0.58 -21.69 6.12
N SER A 210 -0.42 -22.09 6.90
CA SER A 210 -0.96 -21.25 7.97
C SER A 210 0.10 -20.89 9.01
N THR A 211 0.26 -19.60 9.27
CA THR A 211 1.11 -19.06 10.36
C THR A 211 0.31 -18.80 11.64
N LYS A 212 -0.96 -19.21 11.70
CA LYS A 212 -1.91 -18.93 12.81
C LYS A 212 -2.04 -17.44 13.16
N GLY A 213 -1.82 -16.56 12.18
CA GLY A 213 -1.87 -15.11 12.35
C GLY A 213 -0.74 -14.39 11.61
N ILE A 214 -0.93 -13.08 11.40
CA ILE A 214 0.04 -12.18 10.74
C ILE A 214 0.39 -11.07 11.73
N ASP A 215 1.14 -11.42 12.77
CA ASP A 215 1.54 -10.52 13.85
C ASP A 215 2.88 -9.81 13.57
N GLY A 216 3.63 -10.25 12.56
CA GLY A 216 4.96 -9.76 12.25
C GLY A 216 6.05 -10.31 13.16
N ILE A 217 5.78 -11.40 13.86
CA ILE A 217 6.72 -12.10 14.73
C ILE A 217 7.05 -13.46 14.12
N PHE A 218 8.33 -13.72 13.90
CA PHE A 218 8.78 -15.01 13.40
C PHE A 218 8.86 -15.95 14.60
N GLY A 219 7.70 -16.33 15.12
CA GLY A 219 7.53 -17.25 16.22
C GLY A 219 7.47 -18.71 15.76
N ASN A 220 7.01 -19.58 16.66
CA ASN A 220 6.95 -21.01 16.39
C ASN A 220 6.03 -21.37 15.22
N ASN A 221 4.90 -20.69 15.09
CA ASN A 221 3.93 -20.94 14.02
C ASN A 221 4.51 -20.57 12.64
N THR A 222 5.20 -19.42 12.55
CA THR A 222 5.87 -18.99 11.31
C THR A 222 7.00 -19.95 10.93
N ASP A 223 7.80 -20.42 11.88
CA ASP A 223 8.85 -21.42 11.64
C ASP A 223 8.29 -22.74 11.12
N GLN A 224 7.21 -23.25 11.73
CA GLN A 224 6.54 -24.45 11.25
C GLN A 224 6.02 -24.29 9.82
N ALA A 225 5.40 -23.16 9.51
CA ALA A 225 4.91 -22.86 8.16
C ALA A 225 6.05 -22.78 7.14
N VAL A 226 7.17 -22.12 7.47
CA VAL A 226 8.36 -22.05 6.60
C VAL A 226 8.93 -23.43 6.34
N ARG A 227 9.13 -24.25 7.39
CA ARG A 227 9.67 -25.60 7.24
C ARG A 227 8.76 -26.49 6.43
N LYS A 228 7.44 -26.37 6.62
CA LYS A 228 6.47 -27.09 5.78
C LYS A 228 6.58 -26.65 4.32
N PHE A 229 6.65 -25.35 4.06
CA PHE A 229 6.84 -24.82 2.71
C PHE A 229 8.12 -25.32 2.06
N GLN A 230 9.25 -25.27 2.77
CA GLN A 230 10.54 -25.75 2.28
C GLN A 230 10.48 -27.23 1.90
N ARG A 231 9.86 -28.06 2.75
CA ARG A 231 9.68 -29.49 2.49
C ARG A 231 8.87 -29.75 1.23
N ASP A 232 7.72 -29.10 1.10
CA ASP A 232 6.83 -29.25 -0.06
C ASP A 232 7.48 -28.73 -1.37
N LYS A 233 8.40 -27.76 -1.27
CA LYS A 233 9.14 -27.21 -2.40
C LYS A 233 10.50 -27.87 -2.65
N LYS A 234 10.81 -28.97 -1.94
CA LYS A 234 12.08 -29.70 -2.06
C LYS A 234 13.31 -28.80 -1.86
N LEU A 235 13.24 -27.89 -0.90
CA LEU A 235 14.32 -27.00 -0.47
C LEU A 235 14.97 -27.51 0.83
N SER A 236 16.12 -26.94 1.21
CA SER A 236 16.68 -27.10 2.56
C SER A 236 15.63 -26.74 3.61
N VAL A 237 15.35 -27.65 4.55
CA VAL A 237 14.34 -27.49 5.61
C VAL A 237 14.98 -26.94 6.89
N ASP A 238 15.66 -25.81 6.75
CA ASP A 238 16.41 -25.15 7.82
C ASP A 238 15.59 -24.14 8.63
N GLY A 239 14.37 -23.80 8.18
CA GLY A 239 13.54 -22.75 8.78
C GLY A 239 14.04 -21.33 8.48
N ILE A 240 15.05 -21.20 7.60
CA ILE A 240 15.65 -19.95 7.20
C ILE A 240 15.09 -19.54 5.84
N VAL A 241 14.48 -18.36 5.79
CA VAL A 241 13.96 -17.78 4.55
C VAL A 241 15.10 -17.08 3.82
N GLY A 242 16.02 -17.90 3.29
CA GLY A 242 17.17 -17.51 2.46
C GLY A 242 16.80 -17.28 1.00
N PRO A 243 17.78 -16.98 0.12
CA PRO A 243 17.55 -16.66 -1.29
C PRO A 243 16.67 -17.69 -2.03
N ALA A 244 16.90 -18.99 -1.82
CA ALA A 244 16.13 -20.06 -2.44
C ALA A 244 14.66 -20.07 -1.96
N THR A 245 14.43 -20.00 -0.65
CA THR A 245 13.09 -19.93 -0.05
C THR A 245 12.33 -18.70 -0.53
N ARG A 246 13.00 -17.54 -0.58
CA ARG A 246 12.41 -16.28 -1.04
C ARG A 246 12.07 -16.31 -2.52
N LYS A 247 12.93 -16.89 -3.36
CA LYS A 247 12.65 -17.14 -4.79
C LYS A 247 11.41 -18.01 -4.95
N ALA A 248 11.31 -19.11 -4.19
CA ALA A 248 10.17 -20.02 -4.25
C ALA A 248 8.86 -19.38 -3.74
N LEU A 249 8.95 -18.45 -2.79
CA LEU A 249 7.81 -17.64 -2.31
C LEU A 249 7.46 -16.49 -3.25
N SER A 250 8.25 -16.25 -4.30
CA SER A 250 8.13 -15.08 -5.18
C SER A 250 8.23 -13.75 -4.41
N MET A 251 9.10 -13.71 -3.39
CA MET A 251 9.42 -12.51 -2.60
C MET A 251 10.31 -11.51 -3.37
N TYR A 252 10.62 -11.82 -4.63
CA TYR A 252 11.46 -11.06 -5.56
C TYR A 252 10.85 -11.05 -6.95
#